data_AF-A0A833FW45-F1
#
_entry.id   AF-A0A833FW45-F1
#
_cell.length_a   1.000
_cell.length_b   1.000
_cell.length_c   1.000
_cell.angle_alpha   90.00
_cell.angle_beta   90.00
_cell.angle_gamma   90.00
#
_symmetry.space_group_name_H-M   'P 1'
#
loop_
_entity.id
_entity.type
_entity.pdbx_description
1 polymer ?
#
loop_
_entity_poly.entity_id
_entity_poly.type
_entity_poly.pdbx_seq_one_letter_code
_entity_poly.pdbx_strand_id
1 'polypeptide(L)'
;MVAKSPLSPVAKALESMLSELSSHGFEIHVIFAEREPEAGVRSWMKAAHFVAWARDPRLLEAHEQLVVGRSLCWYGDSMRRDTDKSDLHEQYVQGQQRAIATAARWFEQLSRLCLPVKVRRVTGSLRAMAPAVAAVAAGQGEAAPAETGRSTRH
;
A
#
# COMPACT_ATOMS: atom_id res chain seq x y z
N MET A 1 -0.73 -4.60 -11.50
CA MET A 1 -2.06 -4.70 -10.87
C MET A 1 -2.80 -3.38 -11.03
N VAL A 2 -4.09 -3.43 -11.31
CA VAL A 2 -5.04 -2.30 -11.17
C VAL A 2 -6.04 -2.67 -10.08
N ALA A 3 -6.19 -1.82 -9.06
CA ALA A 3 -7.14 -2.03 -7.97
C ALA A 3 -7.90 -0.73 -7.65
N LYS A 4 -9.07 -0.84 -7.02
CA LYS A 4 -9.86 0.33 -6.61
C LYS A 4 -9.04 1.22 -5.67
N SER A 5 -8.57 0.65 -4.56
CA SER A 5 -7.75 1.38 -3.60
C SER A 5 -6.75 0.44 -2.92
N PRO A 6 -5.80 0.96 -2.11
CA PRO A 6 -4.90 0.12 -1.31
C PRO A 6 -5.63 -0.78 -0.32
N LEU A 7 -6.89 -0.46 -0.02
CA LEU A 7 -7.73 -1.21 0.91
C LEU A 7 -8.61 -2.26 0.22
N SER A 8 -8.60 -2.32 -1.12
CA SER A 8 -9.27 -3.38 -1.89
C SER A 8 -8.86 -4.77 -1.40
N PRO A 9 -9.75 -5.78 -1.42
CA PRO A 9 -9.41 -7.15 -1.05
C PRO A 9 -8.16 -7.69 -1.77
N VAL A 10 -8.06 -7.49 -3.10
CA VAL A 10 -6.90 -7.92 -3.88
C VAL A 10 -5.61 -7.19 -3.46
N ALA A 11 -5.72 -5.90 -3.13
CA ALA A 11 -4.60 -5.12 -2.67
C ALA A 11 -4.13 -5.63 -1.30
N LYS A 12 -5.01 -5.80 -0.32
CA LYS A 12 -4.65 -6.34 1.00
C LYS A 12 -4.04 -7.73 0.93
N ALA A 13 -4.59 -8.61 0.08
CA ALA A 13 -4.03 -9.94 -0.13
C ALA A 13 -2.59 -9.87 -0.64
N LEU A 14 -2.34 -9.06 -1.68
CA LEU A 14 -0.99 -8.89 -2.23
C LEU A 14 -0.05 -8.12 -1.30
N GLU A 15 -0.56 -7.14 -0.55
CA GLU A 15 0.19 -6.37 0.44
C GLU A 15 0.85 -7.30 1.47
N SER A 16 0.10 -8.31 1.95
CA SER A 16 0.61 -9.30 2.89
C SER A 16 1.75 -10.16 2.32
N MET A 17 1.87 -10.24 0.99
CA MET A 17 2.86 -11.04 0.28
C MET A 17 4.01 -10.21 -0.31
N LEU A 18 3.98 -8.87 -0.22
CA LEU A 18 4.94 -8.00 -0.92
C LEU A 18 6.39 -8.35 -0.64
N SER A 19 6.74 -8.57 0.63
CA SER A 19 8.12 -8.90 1.02
C SER A 19 8.59 -10.22 0.42
N GLU A 20 7.71 -11.22 0.38
CA GLU A 20 8.00 -12.53 -0.18
C GLU A 20 8.13 -12.45 -1.71
N LEU A 21 7.21 -11.76 -2.38
CA LEU A 21 7.27 -11.54 -3.81
C LEU A 21 8.57 -10.81 -4.21
N SER A 22 8.94 -9.76 -3.48
CA SER A 22 10.21 -9.07 -3.70
C SER A 22 11.43 -9.96 -3.46
N SER A 23 11.44 -10.81 -2.42
CA SER A 23 12.58 -11.71 -2.16
C SER A 23 12.75 -12.78 -3.23
N HIS A 24 11.68 -13.13 -3.94
CA HIS A 24 11.71 -14.06 -5.08
C HIS A 24 11.98 -13.35 -6.42
N GLY A 25 12.30 -12.05 -6.41
CA GLY A 25 12.68 -11.30 -7.60
C GLY A 25 11.49 -10.84 -8.47
N PHE A 26 10.27 -10.79 -7.92
CA PHE A 26 9.13 -10.22 -8.64
C PHE A 26 9.19 -8.69 -8.66
N GLU A 27 9.01 -8.12 -9.85
CA GLU A 27 8.75 -6.69 -10.02
C GLU A 27 7.26 -6.41 -9.79
N ILE A 28 6.96 -5.59 -8.79
CA ILE A 28 5.58 -5.29 -8.37
C ILE A 28 5.19 -3.91 -8.87
N HIS A 29 4.22 -3.85 -9.78
CA HIS A 29 3.72 -2.62 -10.38
C HIS A 29 2.22 -2.47 -10.07
N VAL A 30 1.81 -1.34 -9.50
CA VAL A 30 0.42 -1.10 -9.09
C VAL A 30 -0.11 0.26 -9.52
N ILE A 31 -1.38 0.27 -9.93
CA ILE A 31 -2.18 1.46 -10.17
C ILE A 31 -3.41 1.37 -9.26
N PHE A 32 -3.66 2.42 -8.49
CA PHE A 32 -4.88 2.56 -7.69
C PHE A 32 -5.83 3.57 -8.34
N ALA A 33 -7.10 3.21 -8.48
CA ALA A 33 -8.10 4.04 -9.15
C ALA A 33 -8.55 5.22 -8.26
N GLU A 34 -8.83 4.96 -6.98
CA GLU A 34 -9.16 5.97 -5.98
C GLU A 34 -7.90 6.61 -5.42
N ARG A 35 -7.94 7.93 -5.30
CA ARG A 35 -6.89 8.68 -4.61
C ARG A 35 -7.17 8.69 -3.12
N GLU A 36 -6.56 7.76 -2.42
CA GLU A 36 -6.60 7.72 -0.96
C GLU A 36 -5.44 8.52 -0.34
N PRO A 37 -5.55 8.89 0.96
CA PRO A 37 -4.45 9.49 1.69
C PRO A 37 -3.18 8.64 1.61
N GLU A 38 -2.01 9.29 1.54
CA GLU A 38 -0.71 8.63 1.39
C GLU A 38 -0.43 7.52 2.41
N ALA A 39 -1.12 7.54 3.56
CA ALA A 39 -1.01 6.52 4.58
C ALA A 39 -1.30 5.10 4.05
N GLY A 40 -2.30 4.94 3.17
CA GLY A 40 -2.69 3.63 2.62
C GLY A 40 -1.69 3.06 1.62
N VAL A 41 -0.83 3.89 1.02
CA VAL A 41 0.16 3.44 0.01
C VAL A 41 1.58 3.30 0.54
N ARG A 42 1.85 3.58 1.83
CA ARG A 42 3.24 3.58 2.35
C ARG A 42 3.94 2.23 2.22
N SER A 43 3.24 1.14 2.49
CA SER A 43 3.73 -0.24 2.34
C SER A 43 4.09 -0.54 0.88
N TRP A 44 3.17 -0.23 -0.04
CA TRP A 44 3.36 -0.34 -1.48
C TRP A 44 4.56 0.47 -1.95
N MET A 45 4.72 1.70 -1.51
CA MET A 45 5.87 2.54 -1.88
C MET A 45 7.22 2.00 -1.40
N LYS A 46 7.26 1.11 -0.40
CA LYS A 46 8.49 0.49 0.09
C LYS A 46 8.91 -0.72 -0.72
N ALA A 47 7.96 -1.50 -1.24
CA ALA A 47 8.21 -2.80 -1.86
C ALA A 47 7.93 -2.83 -3.37
N ALA A 48 7.01 -2.01 -3.86
CA ALA A 48 6.66 -1.93 -5.27
C ALA A 48 7.66 -1.09 -6.06
N HIS A 49 7.92 -1.52 -7.29
CA HIS A 49 8.78 -0.83 -8.23
C HIS A 49 8.06 0.35 -8.89
N PHE A 50 6.73 0.25 -8.99
CA PHE A 50 5.88 1.31 -9.52
C PHE A 50 4.58 1.38 -8.74
N VAL A 51 4.24 2.58 -8.26
CA VAL A 51 2.96 2.90 -7.64
C VAL A 51 2.43 4.17 -8.31
N ALA A 52 1.19 4.14 -8.79
CA ALA A 52 0.56 5.30 -9.39
C ALA A 52 -0.92 5.41 -9.05
N TRP A 53 -1.42 6.63 -9.10
CA TRP A 53 -2.84 6.95 -9.05
C TRP A 53 -3.40 7.03 -10.47
N ALA A 54 -4.60 6.52 -10.68
CA ALA A 54 -5.33 6.79 -11.91
C ALA A 54 -5.60 8.30 -12.06
N ARG A 55 -5.56 8.74 -13.31
CA ARG A 55 -5.90 10.12 -13.67
C ARG A 55 -7.37 10.28 -14.02
N ASP A 56 -7.95 9.29 -14.69
CA ASP A 56 -9.33 9.30 -15.15
C ASP A 56 -10.24 8.60 -14.12
N PRO A 57 -11.21 9.30 -13.52
CA PRO A 57 -12.15 8.69 -12.56
C PRO A 57 -13.03 7.61 -13.20
N ARG A 58 -13.17 7.56 -14.52
CA ARG A 58 -13.89 6.47 -15.22
C ARG A 58 -13.24 5.11 -15.01
N LEU A 59 -11.97 5.06 -14.56
CA LEU A 59 -11.33 3.80 -14.20
C LEU A 59 -12.01 3.13 -12.99
N LEU A 60 -12.74 3.88 -12.15
CA LEU A 60 -13.55 3.32 -11.07
C LEU A 60 -14.68 2.41 -11.56
N GLU A 61 -15.08 2.55 -12.82
CA GLU A 61 -16.09 1.70 -13.46
C GLU A 61 -15.47 0.48 -14.17
N ALA A 62 -14.14 0.34 -14.13
CA ALA A 62 -13.43 -0.78 -14.75
C ALA A 62 -13.40 -2.01 -13.82
N HIS A 63 -12.82 -3.11 -14.30
CA HIS A 63 -12.56 -4.30 -13.49
C HIS A 63 -11.17 -4.24 -12.85
N GLU A 64 -11.07 -4.70 -11.59
CA GLU A 64 -9.77 -4.95 -10.99
C GLU A 64 -9.02 -5.98 -11.82
N GLN A 65 -7.70 -5.86 -11.84
CA GLN A 65 -6.86 -6.67 -12.70
C GLN A 65 -5.54 -7.01 -12.03
N LEU A 66 -5.22 -8.30 -11.97
CA LEU A 66 -3.91 -8.79 -11.56
C LEU A 66 -3.32 -9.65 -12.68
N VAL A 67 -2.11 -9.33 -13.10
CA VAL A 67 -1.35 -10.13 -14.07
C VAL A 67 -0.09 -10.62 -13.39
N VAL A 68 0.17 -11.93 -13.45
CA VAL A 68 1.35 -12.58 -12.87
C VAL A 68 2.17 -13.23 -13.98
N GLY A 69 3.24 -12.53 -14.35
CA GLY A 69 4.13 -12.91 -15.45
C GLY A 69 3.34 -13.18 -16.74
N ARG A 70 3.62 -14.31 -17.38
CA ARG A 70 2.96 -14.76 -18.61
C ARG A 70 1.98 -15.91 -18.39
N SER A 71 1.67 -16.22 -17.14
CA SER A 71 1.02 -17.49 -16.77
C SER A 71 -0.41 -17.32 -16.28
N LEU A 72 -0.71 -16.18 -15.66
CA LEU A 72 -1.96 -15.96 -14.97
C LEU A 72 -2.41 -14.51 -15.09
N CYS A 73 -3.72 -14.35 -15.29
CA CYS A 73 -4.43 -13.10 -15.14
C CYS A 73 -5.70 -13.34 -14.32
N TRP A 74 -6.03 -12.41 -13.45
CA TRP A 74 -7.27 -12.37 -12.69
C TRP A 74 -7.98 -11.04 -12.93
N TYR A 75 -9.31 -11.10 -12.97
CA TYR A 75 -10.18 -9.93 -13.02
C TYR A 75 -11.21 -10.00 -11.90
N GLY A 76 -11.47 -8.86 -11.27
CA GLY A 76 -12.48 -8.72 -10.21
C GLY A 76 -13.40 -7.53 -10.44
N ASP A 77 -14.57 -7.54 -9.79
CA ASP A 77 -15.60 -6.50 -9.96
C ASP A 77 -15.69 -5.52 -8.78
N SER A 78 -14.76 -5.65 -7.81
CA SER A 78 -14.66 -4.80 -6.61
C SER A 78 -14.56 -3.29 -6.91
N MET A 79 -14.15 -2.88 -8.11
CA MET A 79 -14.15 -1.46 -8.51
C MET A 79 -15.56 -0.89 -8.65
N ARG A 80 -16.54 -1.69 -9.12
CA ARG A 80 -17.91 -1.22 -9.44
C ARG A 80 -18.91 -1.37 -8.29
N ARG A 81 -18.50 -1.90 -7.13
CA ARG A 81 -19.41 -2.29 -6.04
C ARG A 81 -18.87 -1.92 -4.65
N ASP A 82 -19.73 -2.09 -3.65
CA ASP A 82 -19.36 -2.08 -2.22
C ASP A 82 -18.26 -3.10 -1.97
N THR A 83 -17.12 -2.66 -1.45
CA THR A 83 -15.99 -3.53 -1.06
C THR A 83 -16.38 -4.57 0.01
N ASP A 84 -17.50 -4.35 0.70
CA ASP A 84 -18.02 -5.22 1.76
C ASP A 84 -19.04 -6.26 1.26
N LYS A 85 -19.40 -6.23 -0.04
CA LYS A 85 -20.29 -7.23 -0.65
C LYS A 85 -19.48 -8.19 -1.51
N SER A 86 -19.74 -9.49 -1.36
CA SER A 86 -19.08 -10.55 -2.14
C SER A 86 -19.15 -10.27 -3.64
N ASP A 87 -17.99 -10.28 -4.30
CA ASP A 87 -17.89 -10.07 -5.74
C ASP A 87 -18.63 -11.19 -6.50
N LEU A 88 -19.65 -10.81 -7.28
CA LEU A 88 -20.44 -11.74 -8.10
C LEU A 88 -19.70 -12.14 -9.39
N HIS A 89 -18.59 -11.49 -9.72
CA HIS A 89 -17.84 -11.75 -10.94
C HIS A 89 -16.33 -11.68 -10.71
N GLU A 90 -15.74 -12.85 -10.46
CA GLU A 90 -14.30 -13.06 -10.53
C GLU A 90 -13.97 -13.97 -11.71
N GLN A 91 -12.95 -13.62 -12.49
CA GLN A 91 -12.50 -14.42 -13.61
C GLN A 91 -11.01 -14.73 -13.50
N TYR A 92 -10.68 -16.01 -13.46
CA TYR A 92 -9.30 -16.51 -13.49
C TYR A 92 -8.96 -17.03 -14.89
N VAL A 93 -7.90 -16.49 -15.47
CA VAL A 93 -7.39 -16.87 -16.79
C VAL A 93 -5.98 -17.43 -16.65
N GLN A 94 -5.83 -18.74 -16.88
CA GLN A 94 -4.56 -19.45 -16.83
C GLN A 94 -4.30 -20.17 -18.17
N GLY A 95 -3.03 -20.21 -18.60
CA GLY A 95 -2.62 -20.93 -19.82
C GLY A 95 -3.00 -20.25 -21.14
N GLN A 96 -3.90 -19.26 -21.12
CA GLN A 96 -4.31 -18.50 -22.31
C GLN A 96 -3.36 -17.33 -22.59
N GLN A 97 -2.23 -17.64 -23.20
CA GLN A 97 -1.13 -16.68 -23.46
C GLN A 97 -1.58 -15.37 -24.13
N ARG A 98 -2.50 -15.43 -25.11
CA ARG A 98 -2.99 -14.23 -25.81
C ARG A 98 -3.81 -13.30 -24.91
N ALA A 99 -4.67 -13.86 -24.06
CA ALA A 99 -5.48 -13.09 -23.13
C ALA A 99 -4.59 -12.41 -22.08
N ILE A 100 -3.63 -13.16 -21.51
CA ILE A 100 -2.68 -12.65 -20.51
C ILE A 100 -1.79 -11.55 -21.11
N ALA A 101 -1.27 -11.73 -22.32
CA ALA A 101 -0.47 -10.71 -23.00
C ALA A 101 -1.28 -9.45 -23.32
N THR A 102 -2.56 -9.60 -23.68
CA THR A 102 -3.46 -8.47 -23.89
C THR A 102 -3.69 -7.70 -22.60
N ALA A 103 -3.92 -8.41 -21.50
CA ALA A 103 -4.08 -7.85 -20.16
C ALA A 103 -2.84 -7.05 -19.72
N ALA A 104 -1.64 -7.62 -19.89
CA ALA A 104 -0.38 -6.95 -19.58
C ALA A 104 -0.19 -5.67 -20.42
N ARG A 105 -0.48 -5.72 -21.72
CA ARG A 105 -0.37 -4.56 -22.61
C ARG A 105 -1.34 -3.44 -22.20
N TRP A 106 -2.56 -3.78 -21.82
CA TRP A 106 -3.52 -2.79 -21.29
C TRP A 106 -3.00 -2.10 -20.04
N PHE A 107 -2.41 -2.86 -19.12
CA PHE A 107 -1.78 -2.29 -17.93
C PHE A 107 -0.65 -1.30 -18.29
N GLU A 108 0.24 -1.66 -19.23
CA GLU A 108 1.31 -0.77 -19.69
C GLU A 108 0.78 0.51 -20.37
N GLN A 109 -0.31 0.40 -21.13
CA GLN A 109 -0.93 1.56 -21.75
C GLN A 109 -1.55 2.48 -20.69
N LEU A 110 -2.25 1.89 -19.72
CA LEU A 110 -2.86 2.62 -18.62
C LEU A 110 -1.81 3.31 -17.73
N SER A 111 -0.69 2.65 -17.43
CA SER A 111 0.36 3.19 -16.55
C SER A 111 0.94 4.51 -17.07
N ARG A 112 1.05 4.67 -18.39
CA ARG A 112 1.53 5.90 -19.06
C ARG A 112 0.59 7.08 -18.88
N LEU A 113 -0.69 6.83 -18.57
CA LEU A 113 -1.72 7.85 -18.37
C LEU A 113 -1.94 8.18 -16.89
N CYS A 114 -1.31 7.43 -15.98
CA CYS A 114 -1.46 7.58 -14.55
C CYS A 114 -0.48 8.61 -13.96
N LEU A 115 -0.73 8.99 -12.71
CA LEU A 115 0.12 9.90 -11.93
C LEU A 115 0.99 9.08 -10.96
N PRO A 116 2.31 8.98 -11.20
CA PRO A 116 3.19 8.26 -10.28
C PRO A 116 3.13 8.87 -8.87
N VAL A 117 3.05 8.01 -7.85
CA VAL A 117 3.12 8.46 -6.46
C VAL A 117 4.55 8.84 -6.16
N LYS A 118 4.81 10.15 -6.05
CA LYS A 118 6.14 10.67 -5.71
C LYS A 118 6.39 10.44 -4.23
N VAL A 119 7.32 9.54 -3.90
CA VAL A 119 7.85 9.46 -2.55
C VAL A 119 8.73 10.68 -2.31
N ARG A 120 8.28 11.60 -1.47
CA ARG A 120 9.21 12.54 -0.83
C ARG A 120 10.05 11.74 0.14
N ARG A 121 11.18 11.20 -0.33
CA ARG A 121 12.17 10.58 0.57
C ARG A 121 12.61 11.67 1.54
N VAL A 122 12.16 11.60 2.78
CA VAL A 122 12.76 12.39 3.86
C VAL A 122 14.13 11.76 4.07
N THR A 123 15.15 12.29 3.39
CA THR A 123 16.56 12.07 3.74
C THR A 123 16.87 12.85 5.02
N GLY A 124 16.15 12.53 6.09
CA GLY A 124 16.53 12.93 7.43
C GLY A 124 17.77 12.13 7.79
N SER A 125 18.91 12.79 7.86
CA SER A 125 20.09 12.18 8.47
C SER A 125 19.72 11.79 9.90
N LEU A 126 19.89 10.51 10.27
CA LEU A 126 19.77 10.06 11.67
C LEU A 126 20.64 10.93 12.61
N ARG A 127 21.74 11.50 12.09
CA ARG A 127 22.61 12.45 12.79
C ARG A 127 21.90 13.76 13.17
N ALA A 128 20.92 14.20 12.39
CA ALA A 128 20.12 15.40 12.68
C ALA A 128 19.00 15.14 13.71
N MET A 129 18.57 13.88 13.88
CA MET A 129 17.55 13.50 14.87
C MET A 129 18.13 13.07 16.23
N ALA A 130 19.43 12.78 16.30
CA ALA A 130 20.12 12.40 17.54
C ALA A 130 19.85 13.32 18.75
N PRO A 131 19.88 14.67 18.63
CA PRO A 131 19.62 15.53 19.80
C PRO A 131 18.15 15.49 20.26
N ALA A 132 17.19 15.28 19.35
CA ALA A 132 15.77 15.19 19.71
C ALA A 132 15.45 13.85 20.39
N VAL A 133 16.03 12.74 19.93
CA VAL A 133 15.87 11.42 20.56
C VAL A 133 16.56 11.38 21.93
N ALA A 134 17.74 12.00 22.06
CA ALA A 134 18.44 12.10 23.34
C ALA A 134 17.68 12.96 24.37
N ALA A 135 17.02 14.05 23.94
CA ALA A 135 16.21 14.88 24.82
C ALA A 135 14.98 14.14 25.37
N VAL A 136 14.34 13.30 24.55
CA VAL A 136 13.20 12.47 24.99
C VAL A 136 13.65 11.38 25.97
N ALA A 137 14.82 10.76 25.72
CA ALA A 137 15.38 9.75 26.61
C ALA A 137 15.87 10.33 27.96
N ALA A 138 16.29 11.59 27.99
CA ALA A 138 16.73 12.28 29.21
C ALA A 138 15.58 12.84 30.07
N GLY A 139 14.35 12.91 29.52
CA GLY A 139 13.20 13.58 30.16
C GLY A 139 12.24 12.67 30.94
N GLN A 140 12.50 11.37 31.07
CA GLN A 140 11.70 10.46 31.91
C GLN A 140 12.44 10.10 33.19
N GLY A 141 12.38 11.02 34.16
CA GLY A 141 12.99 10.83 35.47
C GLY A 141 12.71 11.97 36.43
N GLU A 142 11.47 12.46 36.52
CA GLU A 142 11.08 13.31 37.64
C GLU A 142 10.32 12.47 38.67
N ALA A 143 11.02 12.20 39.76
CA ALA A 143 10.59 11.41 40.89
C ALA A 143 9.47 12.11 41.68
N ALA A 144 8.50 11.33 42.14
CA ALA A 144 7.47 11.74 43.07
C ALA A 144 8.10 12.25 44.39
N PRO A 145 7.58 13.34 45.01
CA PRO A 145 8.02 13.73 46.33
C PRO A 145 7.37 12.83 47.40
N ALA A 146 8.19 12.35 48.32
CA ALA A 146 7.79 11.67 49.54
C ALA A 146 7.20 12.69 50.53
N GLU A 147 5.90 12.59 50.84
CA GLU A 147 5.31 13.32 51.97
C GLU A 147 5.53 12.55 53.28
N THR A 148 6.36 13.15 54.12
CA THR A 148 6.67 12.79 55.50
C THR A 148 5.46 12.97 56.41
N GLY A 149 5.04 11.89 57.06
CA GLY A 149 4.07 11.93 58.15
C GLY A 149 4.58 12.71 59.35
N ARG A 150 3.76 13.63 59.86
CA ARG A 150 3.97 14.29 61.16
C ARG A 150 2.86 13.87 62.11
N SER A 151 3.23 12.96 63.00
CA SER A 151 2.48 12.56 64.20
C SER A 151 2.65 13.65 65.27
N THR A 152 1.54 14.15 65.82
CA THR A 152 1.54 14.89 67.09
C THR A 152 0.63 14.16 68.08
N ARG A 153 1.26 13.57 69.09
CA ARG A 153 0.65 13.21 70.38
C ARG A 153 1.25 14.11 71.46
N HIS A 154 0.41 14.35 72.47
CA HIS A 154 0.60 15.03 73.75
C HIS A 154 0.35 16.52 73.76
#